data_AF-A0A803KRJ0-F1
#
_entry.id   AF-A0A803KRJ0-F1
#
_cell.length_a   1.000
_cell.length_b   1.000
_cell.length_c   1.000
_cell.angle_alpha   90.00
_cell.angle_beta   90.00
_cell.angle_gamma   90.00
#
_symmetry.space_group_name_H-M   'P 1'
#
loop_
_entity.id
_entity.type
_entity.pdbx_description
1 polymer ?
#
loop_
_entity_poly.entity_id
_entity_poly.type
_entity_poly.pdbx_seq_one_letter_code
_entity_poly.pdbx_strand_id
1 'polypeptide(L)'
;MAEKLAPDKRHAFVHNGQKVFEWDQTLDEVNVYIALPPNVPTKLFYSKIQSKHVEVGIKGNPPYLNHDLQHPVKTDSSFWTLEDDTLHITLQKRDKGQTWSSPIVGQGQLDPYAADQEQKRLMLQRFQEEEYDLHGANWDLGRLGDSSRTESCPGM
;
A
#
# COMPACT_ATOMS: atom_id res chain seq x y z
N MET A 1 16.01 -6.90 -3.96
CA MET A 1 14.98 -7.24 -2.96
C MET A 1 14.08 -6.02 -2.85
N ALA A 2 12.77 -6.16 -3.05
CA ALA A 2 11.79 -5.09 -3.32
C ALA A 2 11.57 -4.71 -4.82
N GLU A 3 11.49 -5.69 -5.72
CA GLU A 3 10.52 -5.57 -6.83
C GLU A 3 9.13 -5.71 -6.21
N LYS A 4 8.70 -4.63 -5.58
CA LYS A 4 7.39 -4.43 -4.98
C LYS A 4 6.39 -4.74 -6.09
N LEU A 5 5.55 -5.77 -5.87
CA LEU A 5 4.35 -6.06 -6.63
C LEU A 5 3.47 -4.80 -6.66
N ALA A 6 3.78 -3.86 -7.55
CA ALA A 6 2.88 -2.77 -7.84
C ALA A 6 1.61 -3.40 -8.41
N PRO A 7 0.43 -3.02 -7.92
CA PRO A 7 -0.80 -3.48 -8.54
C PRO A 7 -0.78 -3.08 -10.02
N ASP A 8 -0.84 -4.07 -10.90
CA ASP A 8 -0.93 -3.88 -12.36
C ASP A 8 -2.18 -3.06 -12.76
N LYS A 9 -3.15 -2.93 -11.83
CA LYS A 9 -4.43 -2.26 -12.04
C LYS A 9 -4.69 -1.20 -10.96
N ARG A 10 -4.38 0.06 -11.29
CA ARG A 10 -4.84 1.22 -10.54
C ARG A 10 -6.33 1.46 -10.80
N HIS A 11 -7.07 1.82 -9.76
CA HIS A 11 -8.48 2.15 -9.84
C HIS A 11 -8.64 3.65 -10.05
N ALA A 12 -9.13 4.05 -11.22
CA ALA A 12 -9.39 5.44 -11.53
C ALA A 12 -10.83 5.83 -11.13
N PHE A 13 -10.98 6.84 -10.27
CA PHE A 13 -12.28 7.45 -10.01
C PHE A 13 -12.52 8.58 -11.01
N VAL A 14 -13.56 8.42 -11.83
CA VAL A 14 -13.99 9.41 -12.82
C VAL A 14 -15.30 10.02 -12.35
N HIS A 15 -15.33 11.34 -12.20
CA HIS A 15 -16.53 12.10 -11.86
C HIS A 15 -16.84 13.08 -13.00
N ASN A 16 -18.09 13.08 -13.49
CA ASN A 16 -18.51 13.91 -14.63
C ASN A 16 -17.61 13.82 -15.88
N GLY A 17 -17.06 12.63 -16.16
CA GLY A 17 -16.18 12.39 -17.31
C GLY A 17 -14.73 12.86 -17.12
N GLN A 18 -14.38 13.39 -15.94
CA GLN A 18 -13.01 13.77 -15.59
C GLN A 18 -12.44 12.82 -14.54
N LYS A 19 -11.22 12.33 -14.77
CA LYS A 19 -10.47 11.54 -13.79
C LYS A 19 -10.10 12.44 -12.62
N VAL A 20 -10.68 12.16 -11.44
CA VAL A 20 -10.45 12.95 -10.22
C VAL A 20 -9.17 12.48 -9.54
N PHE A 21 -9.07 11.17 -9.29
CA PHE A 21 -7.90 10.55 -8.71
C PHE A 21 -7.81 9.07 -9.12
N GLU A 22 -6.61 8.53 -9.05
CA GLU A 22 -6.34 7.11 -9.15
C GLU A 22 -5.92 6.61 -7.79
N TRP A 23 -6.19 5.35 -7.51
CA TRP A 23 -5.76 4.76 -6.26
C TRP A 23 -5.53 3.28 -6.41
N ASP A 24 -4.69 2.76 -5.55
CA ASP A 24 -4.48 1.34 -5.40
C ASP A 24 -4.20 1.01 -3.94
N GLN A 25 -4.13 -0.26 -3.65
CA GLN A 25 -3.79 -0.72 -2.32
C GLN A 25 -2.94 -1.98 -2.39
N THR A 26 -2.25 -2.23 -1.29
CA THR A 26 -1.60 -3.49 -0.98
C THR A 26 -2.12 -4.00 0.36
N LEU A 27 -1.52 -5.06 0.88
CA LEU A 27 -1.85 -5.55 2.22
C LEU A 27 -1.55 -4.53 3.31
N ASP A 28 -0.53 -3.68 3.15
CA ASP A 28 -0.06 -2.80 4.22
C ASP A 28 -0.39 -1.32 3.99
N GLU A 29 -0.52 -0.88 2.74
CA GLU A 29 -0.67 0.54 2.38
C GLU A 29 -1.74 0.77 1.30
N VAL A 30 -2.26 1.99 1.23
CA VAL A 30 -3.13 2.50 0.16
C VAL A 30 -2.40 3.66 -0.51
N ASN A 31 -2.27 3.61 -1.83
CA ASN A 31 -1.67 4.65 -2.63
C ASN A 31 -2.74 5.42 -3.38
N VAL A 32 -2.70 6.75 -3.33
CA VAL A 32 -3.62 7.64 -4.06
C VAL A 32 -2.79 8.57 -4.92
N TYR A 33 -3.13 8.69 -6.21
CA TYR A 33 -2.48 9.51 -7.20
C TYR A 33 -3.47 10.55 -7.72
N ILE A 34 -3.12 11.82 -7.59
CA ILE A 34 -3.95 12.93 -8.04
C ILE A 34 -3.16 13.73 -9.07
N ALA A 35 -3.65 13.75 -10.31
CA ALA A 35 -3.05 14.55 -11.37
C ALA A 35 -3.34 16.03 -11.10
N LEU A 36 -2.29 16.84 -10.99
CA LEU A 36 -2.41 18.26 -10.67
C LEU A 36 -2.72 19.07 -11.94
N PRO A 37 -3.50 20.16 -11.82
CA PRO A 37 -3.77 21.02 -12.96
C PRO A 37 -2.50 21.77 -13.40
N PRO A 38 -2.21 21.87 -14.72
CA PRO A 38 -0.92 22.34 -15.28
C PRO A 38 -0.62 23.85 -15.11
N ASN A 39 -1.30 24.55 -14.21
CA ASN A 39 -1.16 26.00 -13.99
C ASN A 39 -0.99 26.36 -12.51
N VAL A 40 -0.79 25.37 -11.63
CA VAL A 40 -0.67 25.60 -10.19
C VAL A 40 0.73 25.22 -9.73
N PRO A 41 1.46 26.12 -9.06
CA PRO A 41 2.78 25.80 -8.54
C PRO A 41 2.68 24.74 -7.43
N THR A 42 3.48 23.70 -7.56
CA THR A 42 3.57 22.53 -6.66
C THR A 42 3.79 22.90 -5.19
N LYS A 43 4.43 24.05 -4.92
CA LYS A 43 4.69 24.59 -3.57
C LYS A 43 3.44 25.03 -2.80
N LEU A 44 2.34 25.31 -3.51
CA LEU A 44 1.08 25.68 -2.87
C LEU A 44 0.28 24.46 -2.43
N PHE A 45 0.58 23.27 -2.95
CA PHE A 45 -0.13 22.07 -2.56
C PHE A 45 0.22 21.67 -1.14
N TYR A 46 -0.80 21.19 -0.44
CA TYR A 46 -0.66 20.61 0.87
C TYR A 46 -1.56 19.38 0.97
N SER A 47 -1.08 18.38 1.69
CA SER A 47 -1.87 17.23 2.11
C SER A 47 -1.72 17.06 3.62
N LYS A 48 -2.86 16.98 4.31
CA LYS A 48 -2.95 16.64 5.72
C LYS A 48 -3.59 15.28 5.84
N ILE A 49 -2.82 14.35 6.41
CA ILE A 49 -3.26 12.99 6.63
C ILE A 49 -3.51 12.86 8.13
N GLN A 50 -4.73 12.49 8.50
CA GLN A 50 -5.15 12.20 9.86
C GLN A 50 -5.57 10.73 9.94
N SER A 51 -5.75 10.22 11.17
CA SER A 51 -5.99 8.78 11.35
C SER A 51 -7.21 8.28 10.58
N LYS A 52 -8.26 9.08 10.41
CA LYS A 52 -9.46 8.69 9.64
C LYS A 52 -9.89 9.75 8.64
N HIS A 53 -9.02 10.69 8.28
CA HIS A 53 -9.39 11.83 7.47
C HIS A 53 -8.22 12.28 6.61
N VAL A 54 -8.50 12.66 5.37
CA VAL A 54 -7.49 13.17 4.45
C VAL A 54 -7.98 14.47 3.83
N GLU A 55 -7.11 15.48 3.89
CA GLU A 55 -7.35 16.78 3.29
C GLU A 55 -6.23 17.10 2.31
N VAL A 56 -6.57 17.28 1.04
CA VAL A 56 -5.67 17.70 -0.03
C VAL A 56 -6.18 19.00 -0.60
N GLY A 57 -5.31 19.98 -0.74
CA GLY A 57 -5.70 21.26 -1.32
C GLY A 57 -4.54 22.09 -1.81
N ILE A 58 -4.89 23.24 -2.38
CA ILE A 58 -3.95 24.27 -2.82
C ILE A 58 -4.12 25.45 -1.87
N LYS A 59 -3.03 25.94 -1.28
CA LYS A 59 -3.05 27.13 -0.42
C LYS A 59 -3.69 28.29 -1.18
N GLY A 60 -4.74 28.87 -0.59
CA GLY A 60 -5.52 29.97 -1.18
C GLY A 60 -6.80 29.54 -1.90
N ASN A 61 -6.98 28.25 -2.18
CA ASN A 61 -8.19 27.68 -2.78
C ASN A 61 -8.93 26.77 -1.78
N PRO A 62 -10.23 26.48 -2.02
CA PRO A 62 -10.92 25.43 -1.29
C PRO A 62 -10.18 24.09 -1.44
N PRO A 63 -10.21 23.23 -0.40
CA PRO A 63 -9.56 21.92 -0.47
C PRO A 63 -10.14 21.11 -1.62
N TYR A 64 -9.25 20.53 -2.42
CA TYR A 64 -9.61 19.69 -3.56
C TYR A 64 -10.30 18.40 -3.08
N LEU A 65 -9.81 17.85 -1.97
CA LEU A 65 -10.29 16.63 -1.37
C LEU A 65 -10.31 16.84 0.14
N ASN A 66 -11.48 16.76 0.78
CA ASN A 66 -11.60 16.85 2.23
C ASN A 66 -12.68 15.86 2.65
N HIS A 67 -12.24 14.65 2.96
CA HIS A 67 -13.14 13.54 3.24
C HIS A 67 -12.54 12.57 4.25
N ASP A 68 -13.44 11.83 4.91
CA ASP A 68 -13.05 10.76 5.81
C ASP A 68 -12.60 9.52 5.04
N LEU A 69 -11.57 8.87 5.56
CA LEU A 69 -11.05 7.60 5.07
C LEU A 69 -11.97 6.45 5.47
N GLN A 70 -12.02 5.41 4.64
CA GLN A 70 -12.86 4.23 4.93
C GLN A 70 -12.42 3.54 6.23
N HIS A 71 -11.11 3.42 6.46
CA HIS A 71 -10.54 2.80 7.65
C HIS A 71 -9.43 3.67 8.25
N PRO A 72 -9.09 3.45 9.53
CA PRO A 72 -8.03 4.20 10.16
C PRO A 72 -6.65 3.84 9.60
N VAL A 73 -5.79 4.85 9.46
CA VAL A 73 -4.40 4.76 8.99
C VAL A 73 -3.42 5.20 10.09
N LYS A 74 -2.17 4.76 9.97
CA LYS A 74 -1.06 5.21 10.82
C LYS A 74 -0.49 6.50 10.22
N THR A 75 -0.88 7.64 10.80
CA THR A 75 -0.43 8.95 10.34
C THR A 75 1.09 9.13 10.39
N ASP A 76 1.76 8.48 11.35
CA ASP A 76 3.21 8.54 11.52
C ASP A 76 3.97 7.88 10.34
N SER A 77 3.39 6.83 9.74
CA SER A 77 3.96 6.11 8.61
C SER A 77 3.35 6.51 7.26
N SER A 78 2.35 7.40 7.27
CA SER A 78 1.70 7.87 6.06
C SER A 78 2.36 9.17 5.61
N PHE A 79 2.62 9.30 4.32
CA PHE A 79 3.28 10.47 3.76
C PHE A 79 2.73 10.76 2.36
N TRP A 80 3.09 11.92 1.83
CA TRP A 80 2.76 12.29 0.47
C TRP A 80 3.98 12.89 -0.21
N THR A 81 4.11 12.62 -1.49
CA THR A 81 5.14 13.14 -2.38
C THR A 81 4.47 13.79 -3.58
N LEU A 82 5.22 14.64 -4.25
CA LEU A 82 4.78 15.28 -5.49
C LEU A 82 5.84 14.98 -6.53
N GLU A 83 5.46 14.25 -7.57
CA GLU A 83 6.34 13.73 -8.61
C GLU A 83 5.70 14.06 -9.97
N ASP A 84 6.43 14.75 -10.85
CA ASP A 84 5.99 15.08 -12.22
C ASP A 84 4.51 15.51 -12.33
N ASP A 85 4.14 16.56 -11.58
CA ASP A 85 2.78 17.12 -11.53
C ASP A 85 1.69 16.13 -11.06
N THR A 86 2.09 15.06 -10.37
CA THR A 86 1.21 14.08 -9.75
C THR A 86 1.47 14.05 -8.25
N LEU A 87 0.42 14.28 -7.47
CA LEU A 87 0.47 14.12 -6.02
C LEU A 87 0.25 12.65 -5.67
N HIS A 88 1.26 12.02 -5.08
CA HIS A 88 1.19 10.64 -4.62
C HIS A 88 1.09 10.61 -3.09
N ILE A 89 -0.01 10.07 -2.58
CA ILE A 89 -0.31 9.95 -1.16
C ILE A 89 -0.20 8.46 -0.79
N THR A 90 0.69 8.13 0.12
CA THR A 90 0.87 6.79 0.67
C THR A 90 0.29 6.76 2.08
N LEU A 91 -0.77 5.97 2.25
CA LEU A 91 -1.51 5.82 3.50
C LEU A 91 -1.24 4.44 4.10
N GLN A 92 -0.63 4.39 5.27
CA GLN A 92 -0.32 3.12 5.93
C GLN A 92 -1.55 2.58 6.66
N LYS A 93 -2.03 1.40 6.29
CA LYS A 93 -3.18 0.76 6.94
C LYS A 93 -2.83 0.45 8.40
N ARG A 94 -3.80 0.70 9.28
CA ARG A 94 -3.65 0.30 10.68
C ARG A 94 -3.73 -1.22 10.83
N ASP A 95 -4.66 -1.84 10.13
CA ASP A 95 -4.84 -3.29 10.04
C ASP A 95 -4.28 -3.83 8.72
N LYS A 96 -3.18 -4.59 8.80
CA LYS A 96 -2.58 -5.25 7.63
C LYS A 96 -3.55 -6.31 7.10
N GLY A 97 -3.78 -6.30 5.79
CA GLY A 97 -4.69 -7.21 5.11
C GLY A 97 -6.14 -6.77 5.05
N GLN A 98 -6.48 -5.61 5.62
CA GLN A 98 -7.81 -5.03 5.43
C GLN A 98 -7.98 -4.56 3.99
N THR A 99 -8.95 -5.12 3.27
CA THR A 99 -9.32 -4.65 1.92
C THR A 99 -10.18 -3.39 2.03
N TRP A 100 -9.81 -2.36 1.27
CA TRP A 100 -10.54 -1.10 1.16
C TRP A 100 -11.36 -1.13 -0.14
N SER A 101 -12.66 -0.91 -0.06
CA SER A 101 -13.53 -0.83 -1.24
C SER A 101 -13.48 0.56 -1.87
N SER A 102 -13.04 1.54 -1.10
CA SER A 102 -12.67 2.87 -1.53
C SER A 102 -11.62 3.47 -0.59
N PRO A 103 -10.70 4.33 -1.07
CA PRO A 103 -9.85 5.16 -0.22
C PRO A 103 -10.67 6.14 0.61
N ILE A 104 -11.81 6.61 0.11
CA ILE A 104 -12.58 7.73 0.66
C ILE A 104 -14.03 7.33 0.83
N VAL A 105 -14.64 7.68 1.96
CA VAL A 105 -16.05 7.37 2.21
C VAL A 105 -16.93 8.15 1.24
N GLY A 106 -17.75 7.43 0.46
CA GLY A 106 -18.74 8.02 -0.45
C GLY A 106 -18.22 8.47 -1.82
N GLN A 107 -16.92 8.33 -2.09
CA GLN A 107 -16.31 8.60 -3.41
C GLN A 107 -15.43 7.44 -3.80
N GLY A 108 -15.16 7.18 -5.09
CA GLY A 108 -14.18 6.14 -5.47
C GLY A 108 -14.60 4.70 -5.16
N GLN A 109 -15.88 4.46 -4.85
CA GLN A 109 -16.38 3.11 -4.57
C GLN A 109 -16.21 2.21 -5.79
N LEU A 110 -15.50 1.10 -5.60
CA LEU A 110 -15.35 0.08 -6.63
C LEU A 110 -16.68 -0.61 -6.93
N ASP A 111 -16.85 -1.00 -8.19
CA ASP A 111 -17.88 -1.96 -8.58
C ASP A 111 -17.73 -3.25 -7.76
N PRO A 112 -18.83 -3.93 -7.42
CA PRO A 112 -18.79 -5.16 -6.62
C PRO A 112 -17.90 -6.24 -7.24
N TYR A 113 -17.81 -6.29 -8.58
CA TYR A 113 -16.87 -7.17 -9.28
C TYR A 113 -15.41 -6.76 -9.04
N ALA A 114 -15.08 -5.48 -9.18
CA ALA A 114 -13.71 -4.99 -8.95
C ALA A 114 -13.29 -5.14 -7.49
N ALA A 115 -14.21 -4.91 -6.54
CA ALA A 115 -13.98 -5.12 -5.12
C ALA A 115 -13.70 -6.60 -4.80
N ASP A 116 -14.45 -7.54 -5.38
CA ASP A 116 -14.21 -8.98 -5.25
C ASP A 116 -12.84 -9.39 -5.83
N GLN A 117 -12.48 -8.87 -7.00
CA GLN A 117 -11.16 -9.12 -7.60
C GLN A 117 -10.02 -8.61 -6.70
N GLU A 118 -10.14 -7.40 -6.13
CA GLU A 118 -9.13 -6.84 -5.24
C GLU A 118 -9.01 -7.63 -3.94
N GLN A 119 -10.14 -8.03 -3.36
CA GLN A 119 -10.16 -8.88 -2.17
C GLN A 119 -9.44 -10.21 -2.43
N LYS A 120 -9.75 -10.88 -3.55
CA LYS A 120 -9.09 -12.13 -3.95
C LYS A 120 -7.59 -11.94 -4.14
N ARG A 121 -7.18 -10.85 -4.79
CA ARG A 121 -5.77 -10.51 -5.00
C ARG A 121 -5.02 -10.36 -3.67
N LEU A 122 -5.58 -9.59 -2.73
CA LEU A 122 -4.99 -9.39 -1.41
C LEU A 122 -4.96 -10.70 -0.60
N MET A 123 -6.04 -11.48 -0.61
CA MET A 123 -6.07 -12.79 0.05
C MET A 123 -4.99 -13.72 -0.50
N LEU A 124 -4.83 -13.78 -1.82
CA LEU A 124 -3.81 -14.62 -2.46
C LEU A 124 -2.40 -14.15 -2.10
N GLN A 125 -2.14 -12.83 -2.10
CA GLN A 125 -0.86 -12.29 -1.68
C GLN A 125 -0.52 -12.64 -0.23
N ARG A 126 -1.52 -12.54 0.67
CA ARG A 126 -1.34 -12.92 2.08
C ARG A 126 -1.02 -14.40 2.21
N PHE A 127 -1.74 -15.25 1.48
CA PHE A 127 -1.51 -16.70 1.49
C PHE A 127 -0.12 -17.07 0.97
N GLN A 128 0.36 -16.40 -0.09
CA GLN A 128 1.71 -16.57 -0.61
C GLN A 128 2.77 -16.17 0.42
N GLU A 129 2.62 -15.00 1.09
CA GLU A 129 3.51 -14.59 2.19
C GLU A 129 3.56 -15.64 3.32
N GLU A 130 2.41 -16.23 3.67
CA GLU A 130 2.31 -17.27 4.72
C GLU A 130 2.94 -18.61 4.29
N GLU A 131 2.77 -19.04 3.03
CA GLU A 131 3.35 -20.29 2.52
C GLU A 131 4.89 -20.22 2.40
N TYR A 132 5.42 -19.08 1.97
CA TYR A 132 6.87 -18.88 1.82
C TYR A 132 7.62 -18.87 3.16
N ASP A 133 7.03 -18.34 4.23
CA ASP A 133 7.61 -18.38 5.58
C ASP A 133 7.70 -19.81 6.13
N LEU A 134 6.66 -20.63 5.88
CA LEU A 134 6.59 -22.03 6.30
C LEU A 134 7.58 -22.92 5.54
N HIS A 135 7.76 -22.71 4.23
CA HIS A 135 8.75 -23.45 3.43
C HIS A 135 10.19 -22.97 3.66
N GLY A 136 10.38 -21.71 4.05
CA GLY A 136 11.67 -21.17 4.48
C GLY A 136 12.15 -21.73 5.82
N ALA A 137 11.26 -22.10 6.74
CA ALA A 137 11.63 -22.67 8.03
C ALA A 137 12.04 -24.16 7.95
N ASN A 138 11.70 -24.88 6.88
CA ASN A 138 11.92 -26.32 6.78
C ASN A 138 13.32 -26.72 6.25
N TRP A 139 14.07 -25.80 5.63
CA TRP A 139 15.42 -26.12 5.12
C TRP A 139 16.54 -25.90 6.15
N ASP A 140 16.31 -25.11 7.20
CA ASP A 140 17.34 -24.79 8.21
C ASP A 140 17.51 -25.91 9.27
N LEU A 141 16.49 -26.75 9.46
CA LEU A 141 16.55 -27.89 10.37
C LEU A 141 17.29 -29.12 9.82
N GLY A 142 17.73 -29.09 8.56
CA GLY A 142 18.49 -30.17 7.92
C GLY A 142 20.02 -30.06 8.03
N ARG A 143 20.57 -29.00 8.67
CA ARG A 143 22.01 -28.70 8.66
C ARG A 143 22.69 -28.72 10.04
N LEU A 144 22.12 -29.41 11.02
CA LEU A 144 22.81 -29.80 12.26
C LEU A 144 23.06 -31.31 12.26
N GLY A 145 24.00 -31.74 11.41
CA GLY A 145 24.36 -33.14 11.26
C GLY A 145 25.79 -33.34 10.77
N ASP A 146 26.75 -32.51 11.21
CA ASP A 146 28.16 -32.84 11.10
C ASP A 146 28.95 -32.20 12.25
N SER A 147 29.06 -32.93 13.36
CA SER A 147 30.22 -32.81 14.26
C SER A 147 30.28 -34.00 15.21
N SER A 148 31.10 -34.98 14.89
CA SER A 148 31.82 -35.79 15.89
C SER A 148 33.05 -36.40 15.22
N ARG A 149 34.03 -35.51 15.03
CA ARG A 149 35.45 -35.87 14.96
C ARG A 149 35.84 -36.45 16.32
N THR A 150 36.06 -37.76 16.40
CA THR A 150 36.76 -38.36 17.54
C THR A 150 38.18 -38.69 17.11
N GLU A 151 39.11 -37.88 17.58
CA GLU A 151 40.54 -38.15 17.64
C GLU A 151 40.81 -39.50 18.30
N SER A 152 41.74 -40.28 17.74
CA SER A 152 42.55 -41.24 18.49
C SER A 152 43.76 -41.69 17.65
N CYS A 153 44.89 -41.03 17.87
CA CYS A 153 46.22 -41.64 17.89
C CYS A 153 46.68 -41.55 19.36
N PRO A 154 47.31 -42.59 19.95
CA PRO A 154 48.76 -42.78 19.77
C PRO A 154 49.18 -44.26 19.67
N GLY A 155 50.38 -44.51 19.14
CA GLY A 155 50.91 -45.85 18.86
C GLY A 155 51.80 -46.46 19.92
N MET A 156 52.28 -47.67 19.60
CA MET A 156 53.60 -48.24 19.92
C MET A 156 53.81 -49.48 19.03
#